data_AF-A0A931UCL9-F1
#
_entry.id   AF-A0A931UCL9-F1
#
_cell.length_a   1.000
_cell.length_b   1.000
_cell.length_c   1.000
_cell.angle_alpha   90.00
_cell.angle_beta   90.00
_cell.angle_gamma   90.00
#
_symmetry.space_group_name_H-M   'P 1'
#
loop_
_entity.id
_entity.type
_entity.pdbx_description
1 polymer ?
#
loop_
_entity_poly.entity_id
_entity_poly.type
_entity_poly.pdbx_seq_one_letter_code
_entity_poly.pdbx_strand_id
1 'polypeptide(L)' 'IGISGEIYGAPRMNRDTPKFLSTDWALTYTVTPRVIFDVGVDIGLNSAARDITYFAGVTLAVAHLYRLFGLVK' A
#
# COMPACT_ATOMS: atom_id res chain seq x y z
N ILE A 1 -3.97 1.96 -15.34
CA ILE A 1 -4.43 1.28 -14.12
C ILE A 1 -3.43 0.19 -13.81
N GLY A 2 -2.91 0.14 -12.59
CA GLY A 2 -2.02 -0.91 -12.12
C GLY A 2 -2.66 -1.68 -10.98
N ILE A 3 -2.35 -2.96 -10.87
CA ILE A 3 -2.74 -3.80 -9.73
C ILE A 3 -1.48 -4.43 -9.14
N SER A 4 -1.37 -4.41 -7.83
CA SER A 4 -0.28 -5.07 -7.10
C SER A 4 -0.85 -5.83 -5.92
N GLY A 5 -0.22 -6.94 -5.58
CA GLY A 5 -0.53 -7.69 -4.38
C GLY A 5 0.73 -8.27 -3.76
N GLU A 6 0.70 -8.39 -2.45
CA GLU A 6 1.78 -8.97 -1.66
C GLU A 6 1.20 -9.96 -0.65
N ILE A 7 1.95 -11.02 -0.37
CA ILE A 7 1.73 -11.89 0.78
C ILE A 7 2.93 -11.71 1.70
N TYR A 8 2.68 -11.29 2.94
CA TYR A 8 3.72 -10.98 3.88
C TYR A 8 3.38 -11.54 5.27
N GLY A 9 4.41 -11.82 6.06
CA GLY A 9 4.23 -12.46 7.36
C GLY A 9 5.52 -12.48 8.15
N ALA A 10 5.41 -12.73 9.45
CA ALA A 10 6.56 -12.99 10.31
C ALA A 10 6.53 -14.43 10.83
N PRO A 11 7.64 -15.18 10.80
CA PRO A 11 7.70 -16.50 11.40
C PRO A 11 7.64 -16.44 12.95
N ARG A 12 7.27 -17.55 13.58
CA ARG A 12 7.56 -17.80 15.01
C ARG A 12 8.80 -18.68 15.12
N MET A 13 9.40 -18.70 16.31
CA MET A 13 10.49 -19.62 16.65
C MET A 13 10.03 -21.10 16.67
N ASN A 14 8.72 -21.34 16.82
CA ASN A 14 8.09 -22.66 16.62
C ASN A 14 7.60 -22.81 15.17
N ARG A 15 7.88 -23.97 14.57
CA ARG A 15 7.81 -24.24 13.13
C ARG A 15 6.40 -24.24 12.53
N ASP A 16 5.37 -24.40 13.35
CA ASP A 16 4.05 -24.81 12.87
C ASP A 16 3.07 -23.65 12.62
N THR A 17 3.39 -22.41 12.99
CA THR A 17 2.51 -21.26 12.67
C THR A 17 3.25 -19.93 12.62
N PRO A 18 3.13 -19.13 11.54
CA PRO A 18 3.68 -17.78 11.51
C PRO A 18 3.01 -16.89 12.56
N LYS A 19 3.78 -15.93 13.10
CA LYS A 19 3.34 -14.96 14.11
C LYS A 19 2.18 -14.13 13.60
N PHE A 20 2.20 -13.79 12.32
CA PHE A 20 1.07 -13.29 11.55
C PHE A 20 1.32 -13.64 10.08
N LEU A 21 0.23 -13.74 9.32
CA LEU A 21 0.26 -13.87 7.88
C LEU A 21 -0.82 -12.95 7.33
N SER A 22 -0.48 -12.09 6.39
CA SER A 22 -1.38 -11.12 5.77
C SER A 22 -1.19 -11.11 4.25
N THR A 23 -2.18 -10.57 3.55
CA THR A 23 -2.06 -10.22 2.14
C THR A 23 -2.54 -8.79 1.92
N ASP A 24 -1.80 -8.05 1.11
CA ASP A 24 -2.17 -6.71 0.66
C ASP A 24 -2.53 -6.74 -0.83
N TRP A 25 -3.55 -5.97 -1.20
CA TRP A 25 -3.97 -5.75 -2.58
C TRP A 25 -4.22 -4.28 -2.80
N ALA A 26 -3.57 -3.71 -3.82
CA ALA A 26 -3.70 -2.32 -4.18
C ALA A 26 -4.05 -2.13 -5.67
N LEU A 27 -4.90 -1.16 -5.93
CA LEU A 27 -5.24 -0.65 -7.25
C LEU A 27 -4.69 0.77 -7.38
N THR A 28 -3.99 1.04 -8.47
CA THR A 28 -3.43 2.36 -8.77
C THR A 28 -4.02 2.94 -10.05
N TYR A 29 -4.34 4.23 -10.01
CA TYR A 29 -4.84 5.00 -11.14
C TYR A 29 -3.97 6.24 -11.37
N THR A 30 -3.24 6.23 -12.49
CA THR A 30 -2.49 7.39 -12.96
C THR A 30 -3.44 8.42 -13.54
N VAL A 31 -3.68 9.51 -12.80
CA VAL A 31 -4.51 10.64 -13.26
C VAL A 31 -3.71 11.49 -14.25
N THR A 32 -2.46 11.79 -13.87
CA THR A 32 -1.49 12.49 -14.71
C THR A 32 -0.12 11.84 -14.49
N PRO A 33 0.89 12.13 -15.34
CA PRO A 33 2.25 11.63 -15.11
C PRO A 33 2.88 12.02 -13.76
N ARG A 34 2.22 12.88 -12.96
CA ARG A 34 2.72 13.40 -11.68
C ARG A 34 1.76 13.20 -10.51
N VAL A 35 0.58 12.61 -10.75
CA VAL A 35 -0.47 12.38 -9.75
C VAL A 35 -1.02 10.97 -9.94
N ILE A 36 -0.88 10.15 -8.90
CA ILE A 36 -1.40 8.78 -8.86
C ILE A 36 -2.34 8.70 -7.66
N PHE A 37 -3.53 8.14 -7.87
CA PHE A 37 -4.39 7.69 -6.78
C PHE A 37 -4.21 6.21 -6.55
N ASP A 38 -4.26 5.80 -5.29
CA ASP A 38 -4.19 4.40 -4.89
C ASP A 38 -5.28 4.08 -3.87
N VAL A 39 -5.81 2.88 -3.95
CA VAL A 39 -6.72 2.31 -2.96
C VAL A 39 -6.33 0.86 -2.74
N GLY A 40 -6.57 0.34 -1.55
CA GLY A 40 -6.26 -1.06 -1.29
C GLY A 40 -6.86 -1.61 -0.02
N VAL A 41 -6.58 -2.88 0.19
CA VAL A 41 -7.05 -3.66 1.31
C VAL A 41 -5.95 -4.61 1.80
N ASP A 42 -5.72 -4.57 3.10
CA ASP A 42 -4.88 -5.51 3.82
C ASP A 42 -5.79 -6.47 4.60
N ILE A 43 -5.58 -7.78 4.39
CA ILE A 43 -6.39 -8.84 4.97
C ILE A 43 -5.49 -9.79 5.74
N GLY A 44 -5.82 -10.01 7.01
CA GLY A 44 -5.21 -11.05 7.83
C GLY A 44 -5.62 -12.44 7.37
N LEU A 45 -4.63 -13.30 7.11
CA LEU A 45 -4.82 -14.70 6.69
C LEU A 45 -4.80 -15.69 7.85
N ASN A 46 -4.49 -15.24 9.07
CA ASN A 46 -4.58 -16.04 10.27
C ASN A 46 -5.10 -15.20 11.46
N SER A 47 -5.50 -15.88 12.54
CA SER A 47 -6.08 -15.25 13.75
C SER A 47 -5.14 -14.33 14.52
N ALA A 48 -3.86 -14.28 14.13
CA ALA A 48 -2.86 -13.42 14.75
C ALA A 48 -2.55 -12.17 13.91
N ALA A 49 -3.06 -12.10 12.67
CA ALA A 49 -3.03 -10.93 11.83
C ALA A 49 -4.22 -10.02 12.10
N ARG A 50 -4.13 -8.76 11.66
CA ARG A 50 -5.23 -7.80 11.74
C ARG A 50 -6.31 -8.19 10.73
N ASP A 51 -7.59 -8.17 11.12
CA ASP A 51 -8.69 -8.71 10.29
C ASP A 51 -8.73 -8.12 8.88
N ILE A 52 -9.15 -6.86 8.75
CA ILE A 52 -9.24 -6.16 7.47
C ILE A 52 -8.91 -4.68 7.70
N THR A 53 -8.07 -4.11 6.85
CA THR A 53 -7.78 -2.67 6.82
C THR A 53 -7.92 -2.15 5.40
N TYR A 54 -8.70 -1.09 5.22
CA TYR A 54 -8.81 -0.39 3.94
C TYR A 54 -7.94 0.87 3.97
N PHE A 55 -7.33 1.21 2.84
CA PHE A 55 -6.59 2.45 2.67
C PHE A 55 -6.86 3.10 1.32
N ALA A 56 -6.60 4.41 1.28
CA ALA A 56 -6.62 5.21 0.07
C ALA A 56 -5.53 6.29 0.18
N GLY A 57 -4.89 6.60 -0.95
CA GLY A 57 -3.73 7.47 -1.01
C GLY A 57 -3.66 8.32 -2.27
N VAL A 58 -2.81 9.34 -2.21
CA VAL A 58 -2.37 10.12 -3.36
C VAL A 58 -0.86 10.23 -3.36
N THR A 59 -0.24 9.85 -4.47
CA THR A 59 1.19 10.02 -4.70
C THR A 59 1.42 11.19 -5.64
N LEU A 60 2.22 12.16 -5.19
CA LEU A 60 2.60 13.35 -5.95
C LEU A 60 4.10 13.31 -6.25
N ALA A 61 4.47 13.55 -7.51
CA ALA A 61 5.88 13.73 -7.86
C ALA A 61 6.44 14.99 -7.17
N VAL A 62 7.59 14.87 -6.51
CA VAL A 62 8.22 15.98 -5.74
C VAL A 62 8.46 17.22 -6.60
N ALA A 63 8.82 17.06 -7.88
CA ALA A 63 8.93 18.18 -8.83
C ALA A 63 7.62 18.96 -9.03
N HIS A 64 6.46 18.32 -8.83
CA HIS A 64 5.16 18.99 -8.88
C HIS A 64 4.89 19.79 -7.60
N LEU A 65 5.37 19.35 -6.44
CA LEU A 65 5.21 20.08 -5.17
C LEU A 65 5.90 21.45 -5.26
N TYR A 66 7.10 21.53 -5.82
CA TYR A 66 7.80 22.81 -6.01
C TYR A 66 7.02 23.79 -6.90
N ARG A 67 6.33 23.28 -7.92
CA ARG A 67 5.48 24.11 -8.80
C ARG A 67 4.19 24.54 -8.12
N LEU A 68 3.60 23.66 -7.30
CA LEU A 68 2.36 23.93 -6.57
C LEU A 68 2.57 24.96 -5.45
N PHE A 69 3.73 24.93 -4.78
CA PHE A 69 4.11 25.86 -3.71
C PHE A 69 4.98 27.04 -4.17
N GLY A 70 5.18 27.22 -5.48
CA GLY A 70 5.89 28.38 -6.05
C GLY A 70 7.37 28.48 -5.72
N LEU A 71 8.02 27.37 -5.34
CA LEU A 71 9.41 27.32 -4.90
C LEU A 71 10.43 27.22 -6.05
N VAL A 72 9.97 26.99 -7.28
CA VAL A 72 10.80 27.07 -8.49
C VAL A 72 10.02 27.82 -9.57
N LYS A 73 10.60 28.92 -10.08
CA LYS A 73 10.09 29.70 -11.23
C LYS A 73 10.38 28.99 -12.54
#